data_AF-A0A3D4IHL3-F1
#
_entry.id   AF-A0A3D4IHL3-F1
#
_cell.length_a   1.000
_cell.length_b   1.000
_cell.length_c   1.000
_cell.angle_alpha   90.00
_cell.angle_beta   90.00
_cell.angle_gamma   90.00
#
_symmetry.space_group_name_H-M   'P 1'
#
loop_
_entity.id
_entity.type
_entity.pdbx_description
1 polymer ?
#
loop_
_entity_poly.entity_id
_entity_poly.type
_entity_poly.pdbx_seq_one_letter_code
_entity_poly.pdbx_strand_id
1 'polypeptide(L)'
;MGNYNPRRVFPRNAQFGLGVLPGLGAQAGIVFPYEIVTVEAMGQLNFTPAYRNHETAFHLSASVGGAIRVLSLINQVNEPINQNLDIDVGFRVGPQLKIPADLKLKVEPFLRAVTRLSSGNQAYFEAGTNEPYLRIGMWVQLN
;
A
#
# COMPACT_ATOMS: atom_id res chain seq x y z
N MET A 1 -18.92 -11.42 -27.67
CA MET A 1 -18.33 -12.33 -26.66
C MET A 1 -16.82 -12.10 -26.67
N GLY A 2 -16.29 -11.43 -25.64
CA GLY A 2 -14.88 -11.03 -25.60
C GLY A 2 -13.97 -12.23 -25.35
N ASN A 3 -12.90 -12.34 -26.14
CA ASN A 3 -11.84 -13.33 -25.95
C ASN A 3 -11.24 -13.16 -24.54
N TYR A 4 -11.60 -14.06 -23.62
CA TYR A 4 -10.92 -14.21 -22.35
C TYR A 4 -9.52 -14.76 -22.65
N ASN A 5 -8.52 -13.90 -22.62
CA ASN A 5 -7.12 -14.31 -22.74
C ASN A 5 -6.61 -14.65 -21.33
N PRO A 6 -6.41 -15.93 -20.98
CA PRO A 6 -6.05 -16.37 -19.63
C PRO A 6 -4.60 -16.02 -19.24
N ARG A 7 -3.87 -15.26 -20.06
CA ARG A 7 -2.46 -14.89 -19.86
C ARG A 7 -2.23 -13.38 -19.78
N ARG A 8 -3.12 -12.61 -19.14
CA ARG A 8 -2.71 -11.29 -18.63
C ARG A 8 -1.73 -11.52 -17.49
N VAL A 9 -0.44 -11.49 -17.81
CA VAL A 9 0.63 -11.43 -16.80
C VAL A 9 0.46 -10.08 -16.11
N PHE A 10 -0.11 -10.11 -14.91
CA PHE A 10 -0.25 -8.90 -14.11
C PHE A 10 1.13 -8.44 -13.67
N PRO A 11 1.46 -7.15 -13.80
CA PRO A 11 2.77 -6.66 -13.46
C PRO A 11 3.03 -6.95 -11.99
N ARG A 12 4.13 -7.64 -11.69
CA ARG A 12 4.63 -7.79 -10.33
C ARG A 12 5.48 -6.57 -10.06
N ASN A 13 5.20 -5.83 -8.98
CA ASN A 13 6.00 -4.67 -8.63
C ASN A 13 6.61 -4.84 -7.25
N ALA A 14 7.86 -4.41 -7.09
CA ALA A 14 8.43 -4.18 -5.77
C ALA A 14 7.92 -2.84 -5.25
N GLN A 15 7.46 -2.80 -4.01
CA GLN A 15 7.02 -1.58 -3.34
C GLN A 15 8.06 -1.14 -2.33
N PHE A 16 8.34 0.16 -2.30
CA PHE A 16 9.13 0.81 -1.25
C PHE A 16 8.41 2.07 -0.80
N GLY A 17 8.59 2.49 0.45
CA GLY A 17 8.06 3.75 0.93
C GLY A 17 8.54 4.15 2.30
N LEU A 18 8.29 5.42 2.60
CA LEU A 18 8.59 6.05 3.87
C LEU A 18 7.31 6.56 4.50
N GLY A 19 7.18 6.35 5.80
CA GLY A 19 6.06 6.79 6.62
C GLY A 19 6.44 8.00 7.47
N VAL A 20 5.51 8.93 7.62
CA VAL A 20 5.63 10.14 8.43
C VAL A 20 4.33 10.42 9.18
N LEU A 21 4.44 11.19 10.27
CA LEU A 21 3.32 11.77 11.04
C LEU A 21 2.39 10.77 11.78
N PRO A 22 2.44 10.75 13.12
CA PRO A 22 3.62 11.03 13.95
C PRO A 22 4.67 9.93 13.74
N GLY A 23 5.92 10.29 14.02
CA GLY A 23 7.05 9.36 13.87
C GLY A 23 7.51 9.16 12.43
N LEU A 24 8.33 8.12 12.26
CA LEU A 24 8.99 7.77 11.02
C LEU A 24 8.83 6.27 10.76
N GLY A 25 8.73 5.88 9.51
CA GLY A 25 8.65 4.48 9.16
C GLY A 25 9.21 4.20 7.77
N ALA A 26 9.48 2.93 7.53
CA ALA A 26 9.85 2.43 6.22
C ALA A 26 8.98 1.21 5.89
N GLN A 27 8.73 0.98 4.62
CA GLN A 27 8.08 -0.22 4.14
C GLN A 27 8.70 -0.74 2.86
N ALA A 28 8.67 -2.07 2.72
CA ALA A 28 9.06 -2.76 1.51
C ALA A 28 8.15 -3.97 1.29
N GLY A 29 7.87 -4.32 0.04
CA GLY A 29 6.95 -5.40 -0.26
C GLY A 29 6.81 -5.71 -1.74
N ILE A 30 5.80 -6.51 -2.06
CA ILE A 30 5.40 -6.85 -3.42
C ILE A 30 3.94 -6.46 -3.60
N VAL A 31 3.63 -5.84 -4.73
CA VAL A 31 2.28 -5.43 -5.10
C VAL A 31 1.93 -5.92 -6.49
N PHE A 32 0.71 -6.43 -6.63
CA PHE A 32 0.09 -6.95 -7.83
C PHE A 32 -1.13 -6.08 -8.15
N PRO A 33 -0.97 -5.01 -8.94
CA PRO A 33 -2.04 -4.12 -9.32
C PRO A 33 -2.78 -4.71 -10.53
N TYR A 34 -3.79 -5.53 -10.25
CA TYR A 34 -4.76 -5.99 -11.24
C TYR A 34 -5.61 -4.81 -11.76
N GLU A 35 -6.51 -5.11 -12.69
CA GLU A 35 -7.30 -4.08 -13.38
C GLU A 35 -8.15 -3.25 -12.42
N ILE A 36 -8.91 -3.89 -11.53
CA ILE A 36 -9.82 -3.23 -10.57
C ILE A 36 -9.46 -3.47 -9.10
N VAL A 37 -8.45 -4.30 -8.86
CA VAL A 37 -8.01 -4.64 -7.50
C VAL A 37 -6.50 -4.62 -7.40
N THR A 38 -6.00 -4.31 -6.22
CA THR A 38 -4.58 -4.41 -5.86
C THR A 38 -4.45 -5.50 -4.80
N VAL A 39 -3.48 -6.40 -4.94
CA VAL A 39 -3.11 -7.37 -3.89
C VAL A 39 -1.67 -7.10 -3.49
N GLU A 40 -1.37 -7.12 -2.19
CA GLU A 40 -0.05 -6.77 -1.69
C GLU A 40 0.37 -7.57 -0.46
N ALA A 41 1.69 -7.73 -0.33
CA ALA A 41 2.35 -8.25 0.85
C ALA A 41 3.53 -7.33 1.19
N MET A 42 3.65 -6.89 2.44
CA MET A 42 4.68 -5.94 2.85
C MET A 42 5.17 -6.15 4.26
N GLY A 43 6.44 -5.81 4.48
CA GLY A 43 7.02 -5.58 5.79
C GLY A 43 7.11 -4.08 6.09
N GLN A 44 6.92 -3.71 7.35
CA GLN A 44 7.07 -2.34 7.81
C GLN A 44 7.90 -2.28 9.09
N LEU A 45 8.76 -1.27 9.18
CA LEU A 45 9.49 -0.90 10.39
C LEU A 45 9.13 0.55 10.73
N ASN A 46 8.50 0.75 11.88
CA ASN A 46 7.99 2.05 12.31
C ASN A 46 8.59 2.45 13.65
N PHE A 47 8.83 3.74 13.82
CA PHE A 47 9.31 4.37 15.03
C PHE A 47 8.30 5.43 15.47
N THR A 48 7.73 5.22 16.66
CA THR A 48 6.79 6.17 17.28
C THR A 48 7.53 6.93 18.40
N PRO A 49 7.68 8.26 18.30
CA PRO A 49 8.35 9.05 19.31
C PRO A 49 7.44 9.29 20.54
N ALA A 50 8.05 9.42 21.71
CA ALA A 50 7.35 9.49 23.01
C ALA A 50 6.40 10.69 23.22
N TYR A 51 6.30 11.65 22.29
CA TYR A 51 5.56 12.90 22.47
C TYR A 51 4.07 12.72 22.83
N ARG A 52 3.45 11.58 22.47
CA ARG A 52 2.01 11.34 22.69
C ARG A 52 1.70 10.26 23.73
N ASN A 53 2.53 9.23 23.80
CA ASN A 53 2.28 8.03 24.62
C ASN A 53 3.26 7.85 25.78
N HIS A 54 4.16 8.83 26.03
CA HIS A 54 5.24 8.77 27.02
C HIS A 54 6.23 7.59 26.83
N GLU A 55 6.08 6.81 25.77
CA GLU A 55 6.93 5.69 25.41
C GLU A 55 7.38 5.82 23.96
N THR A 56 8.69 5.74 23.77
CA THR A 56 9.29 5.53 22.46
C THR A 56 9.19 4.05 22.13
N ALA A 57 8.65 3.72 20.96
CA ALA A 57 8.48 2.33 20.57
C ALA A 57 8.87 2.09 19.11
N PHE A 58 9.48 0.93 18.87
CA PHE A 58 9.67 0.40 17.53
C PHE A 58 8.59 -0.65 17.26
N HIS A 59 8.02 -0.62 16.07
CA HIS A 59 7.04 -1.58 15.61
C HIS A 59 7.53 -2.24 14.33
N LEU A 60 7.68 -3.56 14.37
CA LEU A 60 7.95 -4.39 13.19
C LEU A 60 6.66 -5.10 12.81
N SER A 61 6.28 -5.08 11.54
CA SER A 61 5.11 -5.82 11.06
C SER A 61 5.34 -6.48 9.72
N ALA A 62 4.61 -7.55 9.50
CA ALA A 62 4.43 -8.17 8.18
C ALA A 62 2.93 -8.24 7.92
N SER A 63 2.48 -7.87 6.74
CA SER A 63 1.05 -7.82 6.44
C SER A 63 0.77 -8.20 5.00
N VAL A 64 -0.40 -8.79 4.80
CA VAL A 64 -1.00 -9.04 3.48
C VAL A 64 -2.30 -8.28 3.38
N GLY A 65 -2.67 -7.87 2.18
CA GLY A 65 -3.89 -7.11 1.99
C GLY A 65 -4.25 -6.88 0.55
N GLY A 66 -5.26 -6.06 0.36
CA GLY A 66 -5.67 -5.63 -0.96
C GLY A 66 -6.54 -4.39 -0.93
N ALA A 67 -6.78 -3.83 -2.10
CA ALA A 67 -7.59 -2.65 -2.30
C ALA A 67 -8.45 -2.78 -3.56
N ILE A 68 -9.55 -2.03 -3.56
CA ILE A 68 -10.33 -1.75 -4.77
C ILE A 68 -9.78 -0.49 -5.40
N ARG A 69 -9.55 -0.54 -6.71
CA ARG A 69 -9.06 0.56 -7.54
C ARG A 69 -10.23 1.36 -8.07
N VAL A 70 -10.62 2.40 -7.33
CA VAL A 70 -11.91 3.09 -7.51
C VAL A 70 -12.03 3.73 -8.89
N LEU A 71 -10.98 4.41 -9.37
CA LEU A 71 -11.05 5.07 -10.68
C LEU A 71 -11.00 4.05 -11.81
N SER A 72 -10.19 2.99 -11.68
CA SER A 72 -10.19 1.91 -12.67
C SER A 72 -11.54 1.19 -12.74
N LEU A 73 -12.22 0.98 -11.61
CA LEU A 73 -13.56 0.41 -11.58
C LEU A 73 -14.59 1.32 -12.27
N ILE A 74 -14.56 2.63 -12.00
CA ILE A 74 -15.46 3.61 -12.64
C ILE A 74 -15.21 3.66 -14.17
N ASN A 75 -13.95 3.62 -14.59
CA ASN A 75 -13.56 3.66 -16.00
C ASN A 75 -13.95 2.39 -16.78
N GLN A 76 -14.36 1.30 -16.12
CA GLN A 76 -14.89 0.12 -16.82
C GLN A 76 -16.30 0.35 -17.38
N VAL A 77 -17.06 1.27 -16.78
CA VAL A 77 -18.47 1.52 -17.13
C VAL A 77 -18.71 2.90 -17.72
N ASN A 78 -17.77 3.84 -17.53
CA ASN A 78 -17.86 5.22 -17.98
C ASN A 78 -16.63 5.63 -18.82
N GLU A 79 -16.69 6.80 -19.45
CA GLU A 79 -15.53 7.40 -20.09
C GLU A 79 -14.38 7.63 -19.07
N PRO A 80 -13.11 7.41 -19.46
CA PRO A 80 -12.00 7.48 -18.52
C PRO A 80 -11.80 8.89 -17.94
N ILE A 81 -11.98 9.05 -16.62
CA ILE A 81 -11.82 10.35 -15.94
C ILE A 81 -10.35 10.76 -15.90
N ASN A 82 -9.48 9.82 -15.51
CA ASN A 82 -8.03 9.98 -15.52
C ASN A 82 -7.38 8.60 -15.63
N GLN A 83 -6.58 8.36 -16.67
CA GLN A 83 -5.93 7.07 -16.91
C GLN A 83 -4.60 6.90 -16.18
N ASN A 84 -4.05 8.00 -15.65
CA ASN A 84 -2.75 8.01 -14.98
C ASN A 84 -2.85 7.98 -13.47
N LEU A 85 -4.04 8.24 -12.91
CA LEU A 85 -4.30 8.27 -11.48
C LEU A 85 -5.29 7.16 -11.11
N ASP A 86 -5.06 6.53 -9.97
CA ASP A 86 -6.02 5.67 -9.30
C ASP A 86 -6.12 6.00 -7.81
N ILE A 87 -7.26 5.62 -7.23
CA ILE A 87 -7.51 5.72 -5.80
C ILE A 87 -7.84 4.32 -5.29
N ASP A 88 -6.93 3.78 -4.49
CA ASP A 88 -7.03 2.48 -3.85
C ASP A 88 -7.69 2.65 -2.48
N VAL A 89 -8.80 1.95 -2.25
CA VAL A 89 -9.44 1.82 -0.92
C VAL A 89 -9.27 0.38 -0.47
N GLY A 90 -8.55 0.17 0.63
CA GLY A 90 -8.14 -1.19 1.00
C GLY A 90 -7.93 -1.42 2.47
N PHE A 91 -7.52 -2.64 2.77
CA PHE A 91 -7.17 -3.08 4.11
C PHE A 91 -5.98 -4.04 4.07
N ARG A 92 -5.20 -4.05 5.16
CA ARG A 92 -4.16 -5.05 5.43
C ARG A 92 -4.35 -5.68 6.78
N VAL A 93 -3.86 -6.91 6.90
CA VAL A 93 -3.83 -7.66 8.15
C VAL A 93 -2.53 -8.42 8.30
N GLY A 94 -2.02 -8.51 9.52
CA GLY A 94 -0.87 -9.37 9.83
C GLY A 94 -0.27 -9.11 11.21
N PRO A 95 0.78 -9.86 11.58
CA PRO A 95 1.44 -9.68 12.88
C PRO A 95 2.18 -8.35 12.98
N GLN A 96 2.15 -7.75 14.18
CA GLN A 96 2.94 -6.59 14.56
C GLN A 96 3.58 -6.81 15.94
N LEU A 97 4.89 -6.63 16.01
CA LEU A 97 5.70 -6.69 17.21
C LEU A 97 6.08 -5.26 17.64
N LYS A 98 5.60 -4.82 18.81
CA LYS A 98 6.11 -3.64 19.53
C LYS A 98 7.34 -4.06 20.34
N ILE A 99 8.42 -3.29 20.28
CA ILE A 99 9.67 -3.56 21.00
C ILE A 99 9.75 -2.67 22.27
N PRO A 100 10.03 -3.24 23.45
CA PRO A 100 10.30 -4.67 23.70
C PRO A 100 9.03 -5.55 23.83
N ALA A 101 8.98 -6.59 23.00
CA ALA A 101 8.22 -7.85 23.12
C ALA A 101 6.70 -7.80 23.40
N ASP A 102 5.92 -7.09 22.57
CA ASP A 102 4.46 -7.18 22.55
C ASP A 102 3.95 -7.48 21.13
N LEU A 103 3.46 -8.72 20.92
CA LEU A 103 2.97 -9.21 19.62
C LEU A 103 1.45 -9.08 19.54
N LYS A 104 0.96 -8.37 18.54
CA LYS A 104 -0.46 -8.12 18.30
C LYS A 104 -0.82 -8.36 16.84
N LEU A 105 -2.11 -8.56 16.59
CA LEU A 105 -2.65 -8.53 15.23
C LEU A 105 -2.87 -7.07 14.82
N LYS A 106 -2.25 -6.67 13.71
CA LYS A 106 -2.47 -5.38 13.07
C LYS A 106 -3.57 -5.52 12.02
N VAL A 107 -4.53 -4.61 12.06
CA VAL A 107 -5.50 -4.39 10.98
C VAL A 107 -5.36 -2.93 10.54
N GLU A 108 -5.14 -2.71 9.25
CA GLU A 108 -4.82 -1.40 8.69
C GLU A 108 -5.70 -1.12 7.46
N PRO A 109 -6.87 -0.51 7.66
CA PRO A 109 -7.55 0.20 6.58
C PRO A 109 -6.65 1.33 6.04
N PHE A 110 -6.70 1.54 4.73
CA PHE A 110 -5.95 2.60 4.07
C PHE A 110 -6.66 3.15 2.84
N LEU A 111 -6.31 4.38 2.50
CA LEU A 111 -6.61 5.05 1.24
C LEU A 111 -5.28 5.38 0.57
N ARG A 112 -5.12 5.09 -0.73
CA ARG A 112 -3.88 5.33 -1.45
C ARG A 112 -4.14 5.92 -2.83
N ALA A 113 -3.58 7.09 -3.09
CA ALA A 113 -3.51 7.65 -4.43
C ALA A 113 -2.28 7.07 -5.14
N VAL A 114 -2.47 6.56 -6.36
CA VAL A 114 -1.43 5.92 -7.17
C VAL A 114 -1.35 6.61 -8.51
N THR A 115 -0.18 7.16 -8.85
CA THR A 115 0.07 7.79 -10.16
C THR A 115 1.05 6.97 -10.97
N ARG A 116 0.73 6.73 -12.24
CA ARG A 116 1.62 6.11 -13.21
C ARG A 116 2.70 7.11 -13.62
N LEU A 117 3.94 6.63 -13.71
CA LEU A 117 5.10 7.36 -14.23
C LEU A 117 5.43 6.84 -15.64
N SER A 118 6.21 7.60 -16.41
CA SER A 118 6.51 7.30 -17.82
C SER A 118 7.25 5.98 -18.05
N SER A 119 7.90 5.41 -17.02
CA SER A 119 8.71 4.18 -17.10
C SER A 119 8.01 2.89 -16.66
N GLY A 120 6.68 2.90 -16.55
CA GLY A 120 5.90 1.76 -16.02
C GLY A 120 5.90 1.66 -14.48
N ASN A 121 6.80 2.40 -13.83
CA ASN A 121 6.79 2.61 -12.39
C ASN A 121 5.57 3.44 -11.95
N GLN A 122 5.20 3.31 -10.68
CA GLN A 122 4.12 4.09 -10.08
C GLN A 122 4.63 4.78 -8.83
N ALA A 123 4.17 6.00 -8.55
CA ALA A 123 4.34 6.64 -7.26
C ALA A 123 3.03 6.55 -6.48
N TYR A 124 3.10 6.44 -5.17
CA TYR A 124 1.91 6.45 -4.33
C TYR A 124 2.04 7.37 -3.13
N PHE A 125 0.89 7.89 -2.72
CA PHE A 125 0.67 8.54 -1.44
C PHE A 125 -0.44 7.79 -0.72
N GLU A 126 -0.23 7.42 0.53
CA GLU A 126 -1.14 6.60 1.32
C GLU A 126 -1.45 7.27 2.66
N ALA A 127 -2.70 7.18 3.08
CA ALA A 127 -3.17 7.48 4.42
C ALA A 127 -3.75 6.20 5.03
N GLY A 128 -3.23 5.79 6.18
CA GLY A 128 -3.68 4.62 6.94
C GLY A 128 -4.13 4.99 8.34
N THR A 129 -4.67 4.01 9.07
CA THR A 129 -5.16 4.19 10.44
C THR A 129 -4.12 3.88 11.52
N ASN A 130 -2.96 3.31 11.17
CA ASN A 130 -1.89 2.98 12.11
C ASN A 130 -0.70 3.91 11.90
N GLU A 131 0.03 4.21 12.98
CA GLU A 131 1.20 5.09 12.92
C GLU A 131 2.40 4.41 12.24
N PRO A 132 3.16 5.16 11.41
CA PRO A 132 2.89 6.49 10.86
C PRO A 132 1.70 6.50 9.89
N TYR A 133 0.83 7.51 10.02
CA TYR A 133 -0.46 7.56 9.31
C TYR A 133 -0.31 7.85 7.82
N LEU A 134 0.72 8.61 7.43
CA LEU A 134 0.94 8.99 6.04
C LEU A 134 2.17 8.29 5.49
N ARG A 135 2.10 7.82 4.26
CA ARG A 135 3.21 7.17 3.57
C ARG A 135 3.33 7.65 2.15
N ILE A 136 4.55 7.76 1.67
CA ILE A 136 4.86 8.07 0.27
C ILE A 136 5.88 7.07 -0.23
N GLY A 137 5.76 6.66 -1.49
CA GLY A 137 6.70 5.71 -2.05
C GLY A 137 6.50 5.43 -3.52
N MET A 138 7.12 4.34 -3.96
CA MET A 138 7.12 3.91 -5.34
C MET A 138 6.85 2.42 -5.47
N TRP A 139 6.21 2.06 -6.58
CA TRP A 139 6.16 0.70 -7.10
C TRP A 139 7.06 0.64 -8.33
N VAL A 140 8.04 -0.26 -8.27
CA VAL A 140 8.98 -0.50 -9.35
C VAL A 140 8.58 -1.80 -10.04
N GLN A 141 8.33 -1.73 -11.35
CA GLN A 141 7.97 -2.90 -12.12
C GLN A 141 9.12 -3.92 -12.12
N LEU A 142 8.80 -5.17 -11.78
CA LEU A 142 9.72 -6.29 -11.86
C LEU A 142 9.47 -7.00 -13.20
N ASN A 143 10.54 -7.18 -13.96
CA ASN A 143 10.54 -7.99 -15.18
C ASN A 143 10.39 -9.49 -14.87
#